data_AF-A0A448WKG4-F1
#
_entry.id   AF-A0A448WKG4-F1
#
_cell.length_a   1.000
_cell.length_b   1.000
_cell.length_c   1.000
_cell.angle_alpha   90.00
_cell.angle_beta   90.00
_cell.angle_gamma   90.00
#
_symmetry.space_group_name_H-M   'P 1'
#
loop_
_entity.id
_entity.type
_entity.pdbx_description
1 polymer ?
#
loop_
_entity_poly.entity_id
_entity_poly.type
_entity_poly.pdbx_seq_one_letter_code
_entity_poly.pdbx_strand_id
1 'polypeptide(L)'
;MVASVNDVSVAFGPVVQDGVGVCYNILPDKMLISTSAFRNASQPASTIGPSPDSLALELGRAFDDMIELVVDNEHLGANKVKSV
;
A
#
# COMPACT_ATOMS: atom_id res chain seq x y z
N MET A 1 -2.18 -19.60 -17.28
CA MET A 1 -2.03 -18.13 -17.20
C MET A 1 -0.55 -17.82 -17.38
N VAL A 2 -0.19 -17.07 -18.41
CA VAL A 2 1.21 -16.67 -18.66
C VAL A 2 1.42 -15.36 -17.91
N ALA A 3 2.36 -15.33 -16.96
CA ALA A 3 2.75 -14.09 -16.31
C ALA A 3 3.29 -13.13 -17.38
N SER A 4 2.71 -11.94 -17.46
CA SER A 4 3.22 -10.88 -18.35
C SER A 4 4.66 -10.57 -17.94
N VAL A 5 5.53 -10.27 -18.91
CA VAL A 5 6.93 -9.88 -18.65
C VAL A 5 7.02 -8.62 -17.77
N ASN A 6 5.91 -7.88 -17.62
CA ASN A 6 5.78 -6.70 -16.77
C ASN A 6 5.32 -7.02 -15.33
N ASP A 7 4.98 -8.28 -15.03
CA ASP A 7 4.51 -8.74 -13.71
C ASP A 7 5.70 -9.11 -12.80
N VAL A 8 6.66 -8.18 -12.72
CA VAL A 8 7.89 -8.34 -11.94
C VAL A 8 7.76 -7.54 -10.65
N SER A 9 8.02 -8.19 -9.52
CA SER A 9 8.17 -7.53 -8.23
C SER A 9 9.63 -7.54 -7.81
N VAL A 10 10.13 -6.40 -7.35
CA VAL A 10 11.47 -6.25 -6.79
C VAL A 10 11.34 -6.06 -5.29
N ALA A 11 12.31 -6.55 -4.52
CA ALA A 11 12.37 -6.34 -3.08
C ALA A 11 13.79 -5.96 -2.65
N PHE A 12 13.89 -5.07 -1.67
CA PHE A 12 15.13 -4.68 -1.02
C PHE A 12 14.91 -4.57 0.49
N GLY A 13 15.97 -4.68 1.28
CA GLY A 13 15.92 -4.55 2.74
C GLY A 13 15.81 -3.08 3.20
N PRO A 14 15.44 -2.82 4.46
CA PRO A 14 15.45 -1.48 5.02
C PRO A 14 16.86 -0.86 5.03
N VAL A 15 16.92 0.48 4.98
CA VAL A 15 18.19 1.24 5.05
C VAL A 15 18.62 1.58 6.48
N VAL A 16 17.73 1.42 7.47
CA VAL A 16 17.97 1.64 8.90
C VAL A 16 17.41 0.48 9.72
N GLN A 17 17.96 0.24 10.91
CA GLN A 17 17.72 -0.97 11.70
C GLN A 17 16.26 -1.13 12.17
N ASP A 18 15.56 -0.03 12.41
CA ASP A 18 14.17 0.07 12.85
C ASP A 18 13.20 0.47 11.72
N GLY A 19 13.70 0.52 10.48
CA GLY A 19 12.92 0.91 9.31
C GLY A 19 12.26 -0.26 8.58
N VAL A 20 11.50 0.08 7.54
CA VAL A 20 10.85 -0.85 6.63
C VAL A 20 11.25 -0.49 5.19
N GLY A 21 11.57 -1.50 4.38
CA GLY A 21 11.74 -1.35 2.93
C GLY A 21 10.40 -1.57 2.25
N VAL A 22 10.03 -0.69 1.31
CA VAL A 22 8.80 -0.81 0.52
C VAL A 22 9.13 -0.61 -0.95
N CYS A 23 8.78 -1.58 -1.78
CA CYS A 23 8.87 -1.50 -3.24
C CYS A 23 7.50 -1.77 -3.84
N TYR A 24 7.20 -1.12 -4.96
CA TYR A 24 5.93 -1.30 -5.66
C TYR A 24 6.10 -1.30 -7.17
N ASN A 25 5.18 -1.98 -7.85
CA ASN A 25 5.03 -1.95 -9.31
C ASN A 25 3.53 -1.76 -9.62
N ILE A 26 3.20 -0.67 -10.31
CA ILE A 26 1.81 -0.33 -10.66
C ILE A 26 1.57 -0.78 -12.10
N LEU A 27 0.54 -1.60 -12.27
CA LEU A 27 0.04 -2.08 -13.55
C LEU A 27 -1.38 -1.52 -13.78
N PRO A 28 -1.91 -1.57 -15.02
CA PRO A 28 -3.21 -0.99 -15.32
C PRO A 28 -4.38 -1.53 -14.48
N ASP A 29 -4.30 -2.77 -14.03
CA ASP A 29 -5.37 -3.49 -13.32
C ASP A 29 -5.02 -3.92 -11.89
N LYS A 30 -3.76 -3.73 -11.47
CA LYS A 30 -3.29 -4.16 -10.15
C LYS A 30 -2.04 -3.41 -9.71
N MET A 31 -1.75 -3.48 -8.42
CA MET A 31 -0.51 -3.01 -7.83
C MET A 31 0.18 -4.18 -7.12
N LEU A 32 1.46 -4.38 -7.38
CA LEU A 32 2.31 -5.28 -6.62
C LEU A 32 3.05 -4.48 -5.56
N ILE A 33 3.06 -4.97 -4.32
CA ILE A 33 3.76 -4.33 -3.20
C ILE A 33 4.62 -5.37 -2.50
N SER A 34 5.87 -5.03 -2.23
CA SER A 34 6.80 -5.82 -1.43
C SER A 34 7.25 -5.01 -0.22
N THR A 35 7.08 -5.57 0.97
CA THR A 35 7.52 -4.98 2.24
C THR A 35 8.61 -5.84 2.88
N SER A 36 9.57 -5.22 3.57
CA SER A 36 10.66 -5.92 4.24
C SER A 36 11.07 -5.21 5.53
N ALA A 37 11.49 -5.97 6.54
CA ALA A 37 11.98 -5.44 7.81
C ALA A 37 13.12 -6.30 8.36
N PHE A 38 13.98 -5.73 9.20
CA PHE A 38 14.97 -6.51 9.93
C PHE A 38 14.33 -7.29 11.07
N ARG A 39 14.58 -8.61 11.15
CA ARG A 39 14.05 -9.47 12.23
C ARG A 39 14.49 -9.03 13.64
N ASN A 40 15.66 -8.39 13.72
CA ASN A 40 16.30 -7.96 14.96
C ASN A 40 16.11 -6.46 15.21
N ALA A 41 15.17 -5.81 14.51
CA ALA A 41 14.76 -4.45 14.84
C ALA A 41 14.26 -4.48 16.29
N SER A 42 15.08 -3.99 17.22
CA SER A 42 14.79 -3.96 18.65
C SER A 42 13.71 -2.92 18.90
N GLN A 43 12.44 -3.28 18.68
CA GLN A 43 11.32 -2.47 19.13
C GLN A 43 10.92 -2.87 20.55
N PRO A 44 10.81 -1.91 21.49
CA PRO A 44 10.16 -2.16 22.76
C PRO A 44 8.69 -2.53 22.51
N ALA A 45 8.17 -3.46 23.31
CA ALA A 45 6.82 -4.03 23.24
C ALA A 45 5.66 -3.04 23.46
N SER A 46 5.86 -1.73 23.25
CA SER A 46 4.89 -0.67 23.56
C SER A 46 4.62 0.31 22.42
N THR A 47 5.19 0.14 21.24
CA THR A 47 4.79 0.91 20.05
C THR A 47 4.91 0.01 18.82
N ILE A 48 3.75 -0.35 18.30
CA ILE A 48 3.54 -1.16 17.10
C ILE A 48 4.24 -0.45 15.94
N GLY A 49 5.51 -0.77 15.67
CA GLY A 49 6.01 -0.66 14.30
C GLY A 49 5.44 -1.83 13.54
N PRO A 50 4.72 -1.60 12.44
CA PRO A 50 4.06 -2.69 11.77
C PRO A 50 5.11 -3.68 11.30
N SER A 51 4.92 -4.96 11.65
CA SER A 51 5.58 -6.03 10.93
C SER A 51 5.39 -5.81 9.43
N PRO A 52 6.30 -6.25 8.55
CA PRO A 52 6.16 -6.03 7.12
C PRO A 52 4.79 -6.52 6.60
N ASP A 53 4.23 -7.56 7.21
CA ASP A 53 2.88 -8.08 6.94
C ASP A 53 1.77 -7.15 7.43
N SER A 54 1.89 -6.61 8.65
CA SER A 54 0.96 -5.62 9.19
C SER A 54 0.92 -4.36 8.34
N LEU A 55 2.09 -3.90 7.87
CA LEU A 55 2.19 -2.72 7.02
C LEU A 55 1.52 -2.98 5.67
N ALA A 56 1.74 -4.15 5.08
CA ALA A 56 1.09 -4.52 3.81
C ALA A 56 -0.44 -4.53 3.94
N LEU A 57 -0.96 -5.03 5.07
CA LEU A 57 -2.40 -5.02 5.35
C LEU A 57 -2.96 -3.61 5.55
N GLU A 58 -2.26 -2.76 6.31
CA GLU A 58 -2.64 -1.37 6.53
C GLU A 58 -2.61 -0.56 5.24
N LEU A 59 -1.59 -0.77 4.38
CA LEU A 59 -1.52 -0.17 3.06
C LEU A 59 -2.72 -0.56 2.20
N GLY A 60 -3.10 -1.85 2.20
CA GLY A 60 -4.29 -2.32 1.48
C GLY A 60 -5.56 -1.56 1.90
N ARG A 61 -5.81 -1.47 3.21
CA ARG A 61 -6.96 -0.72 3.76
C ARG A 61 -6.91 0.76 3.40
N ALA A 62 -5.74 1.39 3.52
CA ALA A 62 -5.58 2.79 3.17
C ALA A 62 -5.87 3.06 1.69
N PHE A 63 -5.49 2.15 0.79
CA PHE A 63 -5.86 2.27 -0.62
C PHE A 63 -7.36 2.13 -0.84
N ASP A 64 -8.01 1.16 -0.19
CA ASP A 64 -9.46 0.98 -0.26
C ASP A 64 -10.20 2.24 0.22
N ASP A 65 -9.80 2.78 1.38
CA ASP A 65 -10.38 4.02 1.94
C ASP A 65 -10.20 5.22 1.00
N MET A 66 -9.01 5.36 0.37
CA MET A 66 -8.77 6.43 -0.60
C MET A 66 -9.61 6.28 -1.87
N ILE A 67 -9.81 5.05 -2.34
CA ILE A 67 -10.66 4.77 -3.51
C ILE A 67 -12.11 5.12 -3.16
N GLU A 68 -12.60 4.68 -2.01
CA GLU A 68 -13.96 5.00 -1.52
C GLU A 68 -14.17 6.51 -1.47
N LEU A 69 -13.23 7.25 -0.86
CA LEU A 69 -13.29 8.70 -0.79
C LEU A 69 -13.32 9.37 -2.17
N VAL A 70 -12.50 8.92 -3.13
CA VAL A 70 -12.51 9.48 -4.49
C VAL A 70 -13.84 9.21 -5.18
N VAL A 71 -14.35 7.98 -5.10
CA VAL A 71 -15.61 7.58 -5.71
C VAL A 71 -16.78 8.37 -5.12
N ASP A 72 -16.86 8.52 -3.81
CA ASP A 72 -17.93 9.26 -3.14
C ASP A 72 -17.92 10.74 -3.52
N ASN A 73 -16.74 11.36 -3.62
CA ASN A 73 -16.62 12.76 -4.02
C ASN A 73 -16.98 13.00 -5.49
N GLU A 74 -16.66 12.07 -6.39
CA GLU A 74 -17.09 12.12 -7.80
C GLU A 74 -18.63 12.07 -7.90
N HIS A 75 -19.28 11.21 -7.11
CA HIS A 75 -20.75 11.14 -7.06
C HIS A 75 -21.39 12.42 -6.49
N LEU A 76 -20.78 13.02 -5.46
CA LEU A 76 -21.24 14.29 -4.90
C LEU A 76 -21.03 15.47 -5.86
N GLY A 77 -19.92 15.48 -6.61
CA GLY A 77 -19.66 16.44 -7.67
C GLY A 77 -20.68 16.37 -8.80
N ALA A 78 -21.04 15.15 -9.25
CA ALA A 78 -22.04 14.93 -10.28
C ALA A 78 -23.46 15.37 -9.87
N ASN A 79 -23.81 15.26 -8.59
CA ASN A 79 -25.11 15.71 -8.08
C ASN A 79 -25.20 17.24 -7.90
N LYS A 80 -24.09 17.92 -7.67
CA LYS A 80 -24.06 19.39 -7.54
C LYS A 80 -24.29 20.12 -8.87
N VAL A 81 -23.92 19.50 -10.00
CA VAL A 81 -24.10 20.06 -11.35
C VAL A 81 -25.55 19.94 -11.86
N LYS A 82 -26.36 19.03 -11.30
CA LYS A 82 -27.76 18.80 -11.73
C LYS A 82 -28.81 19.66 -11.00
N SER A 83 -28.39 20.55 -10.10
CA SER A 83 -29.30 21.36 -9.26
C SER A 83 -29.30 22.86 -9.62
N VAL A 84 -29.07 23.20 -10.90
CA VAL A 84 -29.25 24.55 -11.44
C VAL A 84 -30.25 24.51 -12.59
#